data_AF-B5WWY5-F1
#
_entry.id   AF-B5WWY5-F1
#
_cell.length_a   1.000
_cell.length_b   1.000
_cell.length_c   1.000
_cell.angle_alpha   90.00
_cell.angle_beta   90.00
_cell.angle_gamma   90.00
#
_symmetry.space_group_name_H-M   'P 1'
#
loop_
_entity.id
_entity.type
_entity.pdbx_description
1 polymer ?
#
loop_
_entity_poly.entity_id
_entity_poly.type
_entity_poly.pdbx_seq_one_letter_code
_entity_poly.pdbx_strand_id
1 'polypeptide(L)' 'AVPLFQPEKCIVGTGLEGQAAPDSGSAAIAAQGGRITYIDAGKITSLADGDTVGTELVIYQRSNSNTCMHQKPRV' A
#
# COMPACT_ATOMS: atom_id res chain seq x y z
N ALA A 1 -14.03 -6.26 10.40
CA ALA A 1 -12.86 -7.17 10.33
C ALA A 1 -11.67 -6.49 11.01
N VAL A 2 -10.73 -7.26 11.55
CA VAL A 2 -9.47 -6.74 12.09
C VAL A 2 -8.31 -7.08 11.14
N PRO A 3 -7.32 -6.19 10.95
CA PRO A 3 -6.18 -6.49 10.10
C PRO A 3 -5.31 -7.58 10.72
N LEU A 4 -5.04 -8.62 9.94
CA LEU A 4 -4.13 -9.71 10.31
C LEU A 4 -2.69 -9.36 9.93
N PHE A 5 -1.73 -9.97 10.61
CA PHE A 5 -0.31 -9.83 10.26
C PHE A 5 -0.02 -10.29 8.81
N GLN A 6 -0.69 -11.36 8.40
CA GLN A 6 -0.61 -11.94 7.06
C GLN A 6 -2.03 -12.06 6.47
N PRO A 7 -2.53 -11.01 5.81
CA PRO A 7 -3.81 -11.06 5.12
C PRO A 7 -3.71 -11.92 3.86
N GLU A 8 -4.75 -12.70 3.58
CA GLU A 8 -4.90 -13.51 2.38
C GLU A 8 -6.13 -13.05 1.58
N LYS A 9 -6.11 -13.31 0.27
CA LYS A 9 -7.27 -13.03 -0.58
C LYS A 9 -8.34 -14.10 -0.37
N CYS A 10 -9.60 -13.74 -0.59
CA CYS A 10 -10.68 -14.72 -0.64
C CYS A 10 -10.45 -15.75 -1.76
N ILE A 11 -10.87 -17.00 -1.52
CA ILE A 11 -10.87 -18.06 -2.54
C ILE A 11 -11.99 -17.82 -3.56
N VAL A 12 -13.15 -17.36 -3.08
CA VAL A 12 -14.31 -16.98 -3.90
C VAL A 12 -14.61 -15.51 -3.63
N GLY A 13 -14.53 -14.69 -4.67
CA GLY A 13 -14.71 -13.23 -4.61
C GLY A 13 -15.80 -12.73 -5.53
N THR A 14 -16.16 -11.47 -5.35
CA THR A 14 -17.20 -10.77 -6.11
C THR A 14 -16.66 -9.97 -7.29
N GLY A 15 -15.36 -9.66 -7.28
CA GLY A 15 -14.69 -8.77 -8.25
C GLY A 15 -14.60 -7.32 -7.76
N LEU A 16 -15.40 -6.92 -6.77
CA LEU A 16 -15.37 -5.56 -6.20
C LEU A 16 -14.11 -5.28 -5.38
N GLU A 17 -13.40 -6.32 -4.95
CA GLU A 17 -12.22 -6.22 -4.09
C GLU A 17 -11.10 -5.43 -4.77
N GLY A 18 -11.01 -5.53 -6.10
CA GLY A 18 -10.01 -4.82 -6.90
C GLY A 18 -10.17 -3.31 -6.92
N GLN A 19 -11.40 -2.79 -6.84
CA GLN A 19 -11.67 -1.35 -6.71
C GLN A 19 -11.76 -0.92 -5.24
N ALA A 20 -12.39 -1.71 -4.39
CA ALA A 20 -12.57 -1.36 -2.98
C ALA A 20 -11.24 -1.21 -2.24
N ALA A 21 -10.21 -2.00 -2.58
CA ALA A 21 -8.90 -1.91 -1.95
C ALA A 21 -8.19 -0.56 -2.21
N PRO A 22 -7.97 -0.12 -3.46
CA PRO A 22 -7.37 1.19 -3.73
C PRO A 22 -8.25 2.35 -3.25
N ASP A 23 -9.57 2.27 -3.45
CA ASP A 23 -10.51 3.34 -3.08
C ASP A 23 -10.60 3.54 -1.56
N SER A 24 -10.23 2.53 -0.76
CA SER A 24 -10.16 2.64 0.70
C SER A 24 -9.09 3.60 1.23
N GLY A 25 -8.11 3.98 0.39
CA GLY A 25 -6.96 4.81 0.79
C GLY A 25 -5.97 4.13 1.74
N SER A 26 -6.18 2.85 2.09
CA SER A 26 -5.28 2.12 2.99
C SER A 26 -4.03 1.58 2.28
N ALA A 27 -4.11 1.34 0.97
CA ALA A 27 -2.98 0.93 0.15
C ALA A 27 -2.23 2.15 -0.40
N ALA A 28 -0.89 2.11 -0.40
CA ALA A 28 -0.08 3.10 -1.08
C ALA A 28 -0.10 2.83 -2.60
N ILE A 29 -0.50 3.82 -3.39
CA ILE A 29 -0.62 3.73 -4.85
C ILE A 29 0.36 4.72 -5.48
N ALA A 30 1.02 4.31 -6.56
CA ALA A 30 1.87 5.22 -7.33
C ALA A 30 1.02 6.32 -8.00
N ALA A 31 1.38 7.58 -7.76
CA ALA A 31 0.66 8.72 -8.33
C ALA A 31 0.89 8.88 -9.84
N GLN A 32 2.06 8.44 -10.32
CA GLN A 32 2.48 8.57 -11.71
C GLN A 32 3.15 7.27 -12.19
N GLY A 33 3.07 7.02 -13.49
CA GLY A 33 3.81 5.94 -14.12
C GLY A 33 5.31 6.23 -14.10
N GLY A 34 6.12 5.22 -13.82
CA GLY A 34 7.56 5.41 -13.67
C GLY A 34 8.31 4.12 -13.42
N ARG A 35 9.61 4.23 -13.15
CA ARG A 35 10.49 3.11 -12.80
C ARG A 35 10.92 3.21 -11.34
N ILE A 36 10.85 2.12 -10.61
CA ILE A 36 11.34 2.07 -9.23
C ILE A 36 12.88 2.14 -9.22
N THR A 37 13.42 3.05 -8.42
CA THR A 37 14.87 3.24 -8.23
C THR A 37 15.33 2.66 -6.90
N TYR A 38 14.48 2.68 -5.87
CA TYR A 38 14.80 2.19 -4.54
C TYR A 38 13.55 1.70 -3.79
N ILE A 39 13.71 0.63 -3.00
CA ILE A 39 12.67 0.06 -2.15
C ILE A 39 13.27 -0.27 -0.79
N ASP A 40 12.57 0.13 0.26
CA ASP A 40 12.80 -0.28 1.64
C ASP A 40 11.46 -0.54 2.33
N ALA A 41 11.48 -1.08 3.54
CA ALA A 41 10.30 -1.33 4.36
C ALA A 41 9.50 -0.05 4.64
N GLY A 42 10.15 1.11 4.78
CA GLY A 42 9.51 2.38 5.13
C GLY A 42 9.25 3.32 3.95
N LYS A 43 9.88 3.11 2.79
CA LYS A 43 9.76 4.03 1.66
C LYS A 43 10.00 3.34 0.32
N ILE A 44 9.36 3.87 -0.71
CA ILE A 44 9.59 3.51 -2.11
C ILE A 44 9.99 4.78 -2.86
N THR A 45 10.99 4.70 -3.71
CA THR A 45 11.40 5.81 -4.58
C THR A 45 11.26 5.40 -6.03
N SER A 46 10.57 6.21 -6.82
CA SER A 46 10.37 6.02 -8.24
C SER A 46 10.89 7.22 -9.03
N LEU A 47 11.28 6.96 -10.28
CA LEU A 47 11.55 7.98 -11.29
C LEU A 47 10.31 8.10 -12.17
N ALA A 48 9.66 9.25 -12.13
CA ALA A 48 8.48 9.59 -12.93
C ALA A 48 8.72 10.93 -13.63
N ASP A 49 8.50 10.98 -14.95
CA ASP A 49 8.65 12.19 -15.77
C ASP A 49 10.00 12.95 -15.63
N GLY A 50 11.07 12.26 -15.25
CA GLY A 50 12.40 12.83 -15.02
C GLY A 50 12.66 13.27 -13.57
N ASP A 51 11.64 13.27 -12.73
CA ASP A 51 11.70 13.62 -11.32
C ASP A 51 11.73 12.38 -10.42
N THR A 52 12.38 12.52 -9.26
CA THR A 52 12.41 11.48 -8.23
C THR A 52 11.24 11.66 -7.28
N VAL A 53 10.29 10.73 -7.29
CA VAL A 53 9.09 10.74 -6.43
C VAL A 53 9.30 9.74 -5.30
N GLY A 54 9.23 10.24 -4.06
CA GLY A 54 9.27 9.43 -2.84
C GLY A 54 7.86 9.13 -2.34
N THR A 55 7.59 7.87 -2.00
CA THR A 55 6.37 7.43 -1.31
C THR A 55 6.77 6.83 0.03
N GLU A 56 6.43 7.52 1.11
CA GLU A 56 6.60 7.03 2.48
C GLU A 56 5.47 6.05 2.84
N LEU A 57 5.82 4.96 3.52
CA LEU A 57 4.89 3.91 3.93
C LEU A 57 4.52 4.05 5.40
N VAL A 58 3.27 3.72 5.72
CA VAL A 58 2.80 3.69 7.12
C VAL A 58 3.31 2.44 7.81
N ILE A 59 4.11 2.59 8.87
CA ILE A 59 4.72 1.47 9.61
C ILE A 59 4.23 1.45 11.06
N TYR A 60 3.53 0.37 11.44
CA TYR A 60 3.07 0.08 12.81
C TYR A 60 2.28 1.23 13.47
N GLN A 61 1.46 1.94 12.70
CA GLN A 61 0.62 3.02 13.22
C GLN A 61 -0.65 2.46 13.88
N ARG A 62 -1.03 3.02 15.02
CA ARG A 62 -2.28 2.68 15.72
C ARG A 62 -3.48 3.38 15.04
N SER A 63 -4.56 2.62 14.78
CA SER A 63 -5.83 3.16 14.31
C SER A 63 -6.71 3.68 15.46
N ASN A 64 -7.78 4.41 15.11
CA ASN A 64 -8.77 4.89 16.08
C ASN A 64 -9.46 3.75 16.86
N SER A 65 -9.54 2.56 16.27
CA SER A 65 -10.11 1.36 16.89
C SER A 65 -9.04 0.41 17.46
N ASN A 66 -7.83 0.91 17.71
CA ASN A 66 -6.72 0.16 18.31
C ASN A 66 -6.21 -1.03 17.48
N THR A 67 -6.41 -1.01 16.17
CA THR A 67 -5.80 -1.98 15.25
C THR A 67 -4.49 -1.44 14.67
N CYS A 68 -3.65 -2.32 14.14
CA CYS A 68 -2.40 -1.94 13.49
C CYS A 68 -2.62 -1.59 12.02
N MET A 69 -2.19 -0.39 11.61
CA MET A 69 -2.06 0.04 10.23
C MET A 69 -0.60 -0.11 9.82
N HIS A 70 -0.34 -1.00 8.87
CA HIS A 70 1.00 -1.29 8.38
C HIS A 70 0.95 -1.59 6.88
N GLN A 71 1.64 -0.78 6.10
CA GLN A 71 1.81 -0.93 4.66
C GLN A 71 3.10 -1.70 4.40
N LYS A 72 3.02 -2.69 3.50
CA LYS A 72 4.18 -3.47 3.03
C LYS A 72 4.46 -3.11 1.58
N PRO A 73 5.71 -2.78 1.20
CA PRO A 73 6.04 -2.49 -0.18
C PRO A 73 5.75 -3.70 -1.07
N ARG A 74 5.06 -3.47 -2.19
CA ARG A 74 4.81 -4.47 -3.23
C ARG A 74 4.77 -3.75 -4.57
N VAL A 75 5.73 -4.08 -5.44
CA VAL A 75 5.93 -3.48 -6.77
C VAL A 75 5.72 -4.51 -7.87
#